data_AF-A0A401PTG1-F1
#
_entry.id   AF-A0A401PTG1-F1
#
_cell.length_a   1.000
_cell.length_b   1.000
_cell.length_c   1.000
_cell.angle_alpha   90.00
_cell.angle_beta   90.00
_cell.angle_gamma   90.00
#
_symmetry.space_group_name_H-M   'P 1'
#
loop_
_entity.id
_entity.type
_entity.pdbx_description
1 polymer ?
#
loop_
_entity_poly.entity_id
_entity_poly.type
_entity_poly.pdbx_seq_one_letter_code
_entity_poly.pdbx_strand_id
1 'polypeptide(L)'
;ISTQQRENKAKLKELNKSADLFKKRMRLEIRKVQGEQLQFIFRNISYKNPEQPFTFLLKFNEEGNYEVTSCEPPSECMPLLLEKLKETNNFSAFLANVRKAFTKLV
;
A
#
# COMPACT_ATOMS: atom_id res chain seq x y z
N ILE A 1 9.69 -12.21 33.05
CA ILE A 1 9.71 -11.92 31.60
C ILE A 1 11.04 -12.44 31.07
N SER A 2 11.03 -13.38 30.13
CA SER A 2 12.27 -13.94 29.60
C SER A 2 13.04 -12.90 28.78
N THR A 3 14.36 -13.03 28.69
CA THR A 3 15.21 -12.18 27.84
C THR A 3 14.68 -12.11 26.40
N GLN A 4 14.23 -13.23 25.86
CA GLN A 4 13.59 -13.33 24.55
C GLN A 4 12.34 -12.45 24.41
N GLN A 5 11.45 -12.43 25.40
CA GLN A 5 10.25 -11.59 25.37
C GLN A 5 10.61 -10.10 25.37
N ARG A 6 11.65 -9.71 26.11
CA ARG A 6 12.13 -8.33 26.16
C ARG A 6 12.73 -7.89 24.81
N GLU A 7 13.52 -8.75 24.19
CA GLU A 7 14.10 -8.51 22.86
C GLU A 7 13.02 -8.41 21.78
N ASN A 8 12.06 -9.33 21.77
CA ASN A 8 10.94 -9.28 20.82
C ASN A 8 10.12 -7.99 20.98
N LYS A 9 9.86 -7.57 22.22
CA LYS A 9 9.16 -6.31 22.50
C LYS A 9 9.93 -5.09 22.00
N ALA A 10 11.26 -5.07 22.16
CA ALA A 10 12.10 -3.99 21.66
C ALA A 10 12.11 -3.93 20.12
N LYS A 11 12.28 -5.09 19.45
CA LYS A 11 12.21 -5.19 17.98
C LYS A 11 10.87 -4.73 17.44
N LEU A 12 9.76 -5.19 18.04
CA LEU A 12 8.42 -4.78 17.64
C LEU A 12 8.20 -3.26 17.80
N LYS A 13 8.73 -2.66 18.87
CA LYS A 13 8.65 -1.22 19.10
C LYS A 13 9.36 -0.42 17.99
N GLU A 14 10.56 -0.84 17.58
CA GLU A 14 11.29 -0.15 16.51
C GLU A 14 10.65 -0.36 15.12
N LEU A 15 10.11 -1.55 14.86
CA LEU A 15 9.34 -1.81 13.63
C LEU A 15 8.09 -0.92 13.55
N ASN A 16 7.32 -0.84 14.64
CA ASN A 16 6.12 0.01 14.69
C ASN A 16 6.47 1.50 14.53
N LYS A 17 7.54 1.97 15.18
CA LYS A 17 8.03 3.34 15.03
C LYS A 17 8.42 3.66 13.58
N SER A 18 9.07 2.71 12.90
CA SER A 18 9.46 2.86 11.49
C SER A 18 8.22 2.89 10.59
N ALA A 19 7.28 1.95 10.79
CA ALA A 19 6.02 1.90 10.05
C ALA A 19 5.20 3.19 10.22
N ASP A 20 5.10 3.72 11.43
CA ASP A 20 4.44 5.00 11.72
C ASP A 20 5.10 6.17 11.01
N LEU A 21 6.44 6.19 10.95
CA LEU A 21 7.18 7.23 10.24
C LEU A 21 6.90 7.18 8.73
N PHE A 22 6.92 5.99 8.13
CA PHE A 22 6.57 5.80 6.72
C PHE A 22 5.12 6.23 6.46
N LYS A 23 4.17 5.81 7.30
CA LYS A 23 2.76 6.20 7.18
C LYS A 23 2.58 7.72 7.22
N LYS A 24 3.24 8.40 8.16
CA LYS A 24 3.15 9.86 8.32
C LYS A 24 3.80 10.61 7.15
N ARG A 25 5.00 10.21 6.73
CA ARG A 25 5.78 10.92 5.69
C ARG A 25 5.28 10.64 4.28
N MET A 26 4.97 9.37 3.98
CA MET A 26 4.49 8.97 2.66
C MET A 26 2.99 9.21 2.49
N ARG A 27 2.25 9.47 3.58
CA ARG A 27 0.78 9.51 3.59
C ARG A 27 0.20 8.26 2.91
N LEU A 28 0.83 7.12 3.19
CA LEU A 28 0.49 5.81 2.67
C LEU A 28 0.33 4.86 3.85
N GLU A 29 -0.84 4.28 3.99
CA GLU A 29 -1.14 3.26 4.98
C GLU A 29 -1.36 1.91 4.28
N ILE A 30 -0.79 0.84 4.86
CA ILE A 30 -0.96 -0.53 4.38
C ILE A 30 -1.66 -1.31 5.48
N ARG A 31 -2.82 -1.90 5.18
CA ARG A 31 -3.62 -2.69 6.12
C ARG A 31 -3.79 -4.10 5.61
N LYS A 32 -3.59 -5.10 6.48
CA LYS A 32 -4.10 -6.44 6.23
C LYS A 32 -5.61 -6.42 6.43
N VAL A 33 -6.35 -6.88 5.42
CA VAL A 33 -7.81 -7.04 5.50
C VAL A 33 -8.16 -8.53 5.39
N GLN A 34 -9.45 -8.85 5.43
CA GLN A 34 -9.93 -10.24 5.30
C GLN A 34 -9.56 -10.82 3.92
N GLY A 35 -9.45 -12.15 3.84
CA GLY A 35 -9.21 -12.85 2.57
C GLY A 35 -7.78 -12.71 2.03
N GLU A 36 -6.78 -12.61 2.91
CA GLU A 36 -5.35 -12.52 2.56
C GLU A 36 -4.98 -11.34 1.64
N GLN A 37 -5.75 -10.27 1.71
CA GLN A 37 -5.52 -9.07 0.90
C GLN A 37 -4.85 -7.97 1.72
N LEU A 38 -4.10 -7.12 1.02
CA LEU A 38 -3.56 -5.88 1.54
C LEU A 38 -4.30 -4.71 0.92
N GLN A 39 -4.80 -3.81 1.77
CA GLN A 39 -5.33 -2.52 1.36
C GLN A 39 -4.22 -1.47 1.43
N PHE A 40 -4.02 -0.78 0.31
CA PHE A 40 -3.15 0.38 0.21
C PHE A 40 -4.01 1.64 0.22
N ILE A 41 -3.71 2.58 1.12
CA ILE A 41 -4.49 3.80 1.33
C ILE A 41 -3.56 5.00 1.20
N PHE A 42 -3.68 5.72 0.09
CA PHE A 42 -3.03 6.99 -0.13
C PHE A 42 -3.91 8.13 0.39
N ARG A 43 -3.27 9.07 1.07
CA ARG A 43 -3.82 10.36 1.47
C ARG A 43 -2.93 11.47 0.93
N ASN A 44 -3.40 12.70 1.07
CA ASN A 44 -2.71 13.89 0.56
C ASN A 44 -2.44 13.76 -0.95
N ILE A 45 -3.48 13.36 -1.68
CA ILE A 45 -3.53 13.33 -3.15
C ILE A 45 -4.25 14.58 -3.65
N SER A 46 -5.48 14.82 -3.17
CA SER A 46 -6.24 16.04 -3.45
C SER A 46 -5.79 17.18 -2.53
N TYR A 47 -5.38 18.31 -3.12
CA TYR A 47 -5.09 19.52 -2.33
C TYR A 47 -6.37 20.10 -1.69
N LYS A 48 -7.52 19.93 -2.35
CA LYS A 48 -8.82 20.41 -1.87
C LYS A 48 -9.32 19.60 -0.67
N ASN A 49 -9.03 18.30 -0.64
CA ASN A 49 -9.38 17.41 0.46
C ASN A 49 -8.22 16.46 0.78
N PRO A 50 -7.22 16.89 1.57
CA PRO A 50 -6.02 16.11 1.87
C PRO A 50 -6.31 14.77 2.58
N GLU A 51 -7.44 14.69 3.29
CA GLU A 51 -7.86 13.48 4.01
C GLU A 51 -8.74 12.54 3.18
N GLN A 52 -9.05 12.89 1.92
CA GLN A 52 -9.70 11.98 0.99
C GLN A 52 -8.81 10.75 0.75
N PRO A 53 -9.32 9.53 0.99
CA PRO A 53 -8.58 8.32 0.73
C PRO A 53 -8.64 7.95 -0.76
N PHE A 54 -7.50 7.50 -1.29
CA PHE A 54 -7.37 6.84 -2.59
C PHE A 54 -6.81 5.45 -2.33
N THR A 55 -7.55 4.41 -2.66
CA THR A 55 -7.27 3.06 -2.18
C THR A 55 -7.27 2.03 -3.28
N PHE A 56 -6.51 0.96 -3.08
CA PHE A 56 -6.69 -0.28 -3.85
C PHE A 56 -6.44 -1.49 -2.95
N LEU A 57 -7.03 -2.62 -3.33
CA LEU A 57 -6.84 -3.93 -2.71
C LEU A 57 -5.94 -4.77 -3.60
N LEU A 58 -4.93 -5.40 -3.01
CA LEU A 58 -3.99 -6.28 -3.70
C LEU A 58 -3.89 -7.61 -2.97
N LYS A 59 -3.93 -8.71 -3.73
CA LYS A 59 -3.67 -10.06 -3.25
C LYS A 59 -2.80 -10.81 -4.26
N PHE A 60 -2.40 -12.02 -3.90
CA PHE A 60 -1.94 -13.02 -4.87
C PHE A 60 -3.14 -13.87 -5.31
N ASN A 61 -3.23 -14.17 -6.61
CA ASN A 61 -4.18 -15.14 -7.12
C ASN A 61 -3.69 -16.58 -6.88
N GLU A 62 -4.47 -17.57 -7.30
CA GLU A 62 -4.13 -19.00 -7.14
C GLU A 62 -2.84 -19.41 -7.86
N GLU A 63 -2.44 -18.67 -8.89
CA GLU A 63 -1.19 -18.87 -9.64
C GLU A 63 0.02 -18.16 -9.01
N GLY A 64 -0.19 -17.45 -7.89
CA GLY A 64 0.85 -16.65 -7.23
C GLY A 64 1.13 -15.29 -7.89
N ASN A 65 0.31 -14.87 -8.85
CA ASN A 65 0.43 -13.58 -9.53
C ASN A 65 -0.29 -12.46 -8.77
N TYR A 66 0.21 -11.23 -8.87
CA TYR A 66 -0.46 -10.05 -8.32
C TYR A 66 -1.85 -9.84 -8.94
N GLU A 67 -2.85 -9.58 -8.10
CA GLU A 67 -4.23 -9.29 -8.51
C GLU A 67 -4.77 -8.09 -7.73
N VAL A 68 -5.27 -7.07 -8.44
CA VAL A 68 -5.97 -5.93 -7.85
C VAL A 68 -7.47 -6.22 -7.87
N THR A 69 -8.09 -6.33 -6.70
CA THR A 69 -9.51 -6.70 -6.55
C THR A 69 -10.45 -5.49 -6.45
N SER A 70 -9.92 -4.31 -6.11
CA SER A 70 -10.66 -3.07 -6.00
C SER A 70 -9.71 -1.88 -6.13
N CYS A 71 -10.19 -0.77 -6.71
CA CYS A 71 -9.48 0.50 -6.83
C CYS A 71 -10.49 1.64 -6.71
N GLU A 72 -10.35 2.47 -5.68
CA GLU A 72 -11.29 3.55 -5.35
C GLU A 72 -10.54 4.87 -5.10
N PRO A 73 -10.75 5.92 -5.90
CA PRO A 73 -11.58 5.94 -7.12
C PRO A 73 -11.05 5.02 -8.23
N PRO A 74 -11.91 4.58 -9.16
CA PRO A 74 -11.47 3.80 -10.32
C PRO A 74 -10.39 4.54 -11.12
N SER A 75 -9.36 3.82 -11.54
CA SER A 75 -8.27 4.35 -12.37
C SER A 75 -8.08 3.49 -13.62
N GLU A 76 -8.25 4.10 -14.80
CA GLU A 76 -8.05 3.43 -16.09
C GLU A 76 -6.61 2.92 -16.29
N CYS A 77 -5.65 3.49 -15.57
CA CYS A 77 -4.24 3.08 -15.63
C CYS A 77 -3.95 1.81 -14.81
N MET A 78 -4.84 1.39 -13.90
CA MET A 78 -4.54 0.30 -12.96
C MET A 78 -4.18 -1.04 -13.64
N PRO A 79 -4.88 -1.50 -14.69
CA PRO A 79 -4.51 -2.73 -15.40
C PRO A 79 -3.08 -2.69 -15.96
N LEU A 80 -2.72 -1.60 -16.64
CA LEU A 80 -1.38 -1.41 -17.22
C LEU A 80 -0.28 -1.38 -16.15
N LEU A 81 -0.57 -0.76 -15.01
CA LEU A 81 0.38 -0.73 -13.88
C LEU A 81 0.56 -2.12 -13.27
N LEU A 82 -0.51 -2.92 -13.20
CA LEU A 82 -0.46 -4.29 -12.68
C LEU A 82 0.31 -5.22 -13.61
N GLU A 83 0.12 -5.13 -14.94
CA GLU A 83 0.90 -5.88 -15.92
C GLU A 83 2.40 -5.58 -15.77
N LYS A 84 2.76 -4.30 -15.72
CA LYS A 84 4.15 -3.89 -15.51
C LYS A 84 4.72 -4.38 -14.17
N LEU A 85 3.90 -4.43 -13.12
CA LEU A 85 4.31 -5.01 -11.84
C LEU A 85 4.62 -6.51 -11.98
N LYS A 86 3.77 -7.27 -12.67
CA LYS A 86 3.99 -8.70 -12.92
C LYS A 86 5.28 -8.95 -13.70
N GLU A 87 5.57 -8.13 -14.70
CA GLU A 87 6.79 -8.24 -15.52
C GLU A 87 8.06 -7.88 -14.76
N THR A 88 8.03 -6.79 -14.00
CA THR A 88 9.26 -6.20 -13.43
C THR A 88 9.49 -6.57 -11.96
N ASN A 89 8.46 -7.07 -11.29
CA ASN A 89 8.40 -7.23 -9.84
C ASN A 89 8.81 -5.97 -9.04
N ASN A 90 8.74 -4.79 -9.67
CA ASN A 90 9.21 -3.54 -9.07
C ASN A 90 8.07 -2.86 -8.29
N PHE A 91 7.84 -3.33 -7.07
CA PHE A 91 6.75 -2.85 -6.24
C PHE A 91 6.86 -1.36 -5.87
N SER A 92 8.08 -0.86 -5.68
CA SER A 92 8.33 0.56 -5.42
C SER A 92 7.91 1.44 -6.59
N ALA A 93 8.26 1.05 -7.82
CA ALA A 93 7.84 1.76 -9.02
C ALA A 93 6.32 1.66 -9.23
N PHE A 94 5.71 0.51 -8.94
CA PHE A 94 4.26 0.34 -8.98
C PHE A 94 3.54 1.34 -8.07
N LEU A 95 3.89 1.39 -6.77
CA LEU A 95 3.25 2.33 -5.83
C LEU A 95 3.45 3.80 -6.22
N ALA A 96 4.64 4.16 -6.72
CA ALA A 96 4.91 5.51 -7.19
C ALA A 96 4.03 5.88 -8.40
N ASN A 97 3.83 4.97 -9.34
CA ASN A 97 3.00 5.20 -10.52
C ASN A 97 1.49 5.18 -10.18
N VAL A 98 1.05 4.34 -9.24
CA VAL A 98 -0.32 4.39 -8.72
C VAL A 98 -0.60 5.74 -8.08
N ARG A 99 0.33 6.26 -7.25
CA ARG A 99 0.18 7.60 -6.67
C ARG A 99 0.05 8.67 -7.76
N LYS A 100 0.90 8.63 -8.79
CA LYS A 100 0.81 9.56 -9.94
C LYS A 100 -0.53 9.43 -10.67
N ALA A 101 -1.04 8.22 -10.85
CA ALA A 101 -2.34 7.99 -11.49
C ALA A 101 -3.46 8.62 -10.67
N PHE A 102 -3.48 8.41 -9.35
CA PHE A 102 -4.46 9.05 -8.46
C PHE A 102 -4.35 10.58 -8.45
N THR A 103 -3.14 11.14 -8.50
CA THR A 103 -2.96 12.60 -8.61
C THR A 103 -3.54 13.19 -9.90
N LYS A 104 -3.65 12.42 -10.98
CA LYS A 104 -4.30 12.87 -12.23
C LYS A 104 -5.83 12.86 -12.18
N LEU A 105 -6.43 12.25 -11.15
CA LEU A 105 -7.89 12.18 -10.99
C LEU A 105 -8.49 13.37 -10.23
N VAL A 106 -7.65 14.27 -9.69
CA VAL A 106 -8.06 15.35 -8.76
C VAL A 106 -7.74 16.74 -9.28
#